data_AF-A0A1W1E6W5-F1
#
_entry.id   AF-A0A1W1E6W5-F1
#
_cell.length_a   1.000
_cell.length_b   1.000
_cell.length_c   1.000
_cell.angle_alpha   90.00
_cell.angle_beta   90.00
_cell.angle_gamma   90.00
#
_symmetry.space_group_name_H-M   'P 1'
#
loop_
_entity.id
_entity.type
_entity.pdbx_description
1 polymer ?
#
loop_
_entity_poly.entity_id
_entity_poly.type
_entity_poly.pdbx_seq_one_letter_code
_entity_poly.pdbx_strand_id
1 'polypeptide(L)' 'MKTVTMRVDDAVYQMIKRAADGERRNISNFIEYATLQYLTSSQYVSDSEMNEILNDKELVKNLEIGLKEAKNGDYDIV' A
#
# COMPACT_ATOMS: atom_id res chain seq x y z
N MET A 1 -1.42 -23.64 -4.74
CA MET A 1 -0.30 -22.91 -4.11
C MET A 1 0.70 -22.52 -5.19
N LYS A 2 1.32 -21.34 -5.09
CA LYS A 2 2.38 -20.87 -5.99
C LYS A 2 3.63 -20.62 -5.16
N THR A 3 4.81 -20.73 -5.76
CA THR A 3 6.10 -20.60 -5.06
C THR A 3 6.79 -19.31 -5.51
N VAL A 4 7.32 -18.57 -4.55
CA VAL A 4 8.18 -17.41 -4.79
C VAL A 4 9.62 -17.82 -4.50
N THR A 5 10.53 -17.55 -5.45
CA THR A 5 11.97 -17.82 -5.31
C THR A 5 12.73 -16.51 -5.46
N MET A 6 13.62 -16.21 -4.52
CA MET A 6 14.40 -14.98 -4.51
C MET A 6 15.87 -15.30 -4.28
N ARG A 7 16.76 -14.60 -5.01
CA ARG A 7 18.20 -14.62 -4.76
C ARG A 7 18.57 -13.39 -3.94
N VAL A 8 19.28 -13.60 -2.85
CA VAL A 8 19.82 -12.54 -1.98
C VAL A 8 21.28 -12.87 -1.67
N ASP A 9 22.06 -11.86 -1.33
CA ASP A 9 23.37 -12.07 -0.71
C ASP A 9 23.23 -12.51 0.75
N ASP A 10 24.33 -12.96 1.35
CA ASP A 10 24.33 -13.46 2.72
C ASP A 10 23.97 -12.35 3.73
N ALA A 11 24.43 -11.11 3.52
CA ALA A 11 24.16 -10.01 4.44
C ALA A 11 22.66 -9.70 4.54
N VAL A 12 21.98 -9.64 3.39
CA VAL A 12 20.53 -9.47 3.30
C VAL A 12 19.82 -10.68 3.88
N TYR A 13 20.26 -11.91 3.59
CA TYR A 13 19.67 -13.11 4.17
C TYR A 13 19.73 -13.10 5.71
N GLN A 14 20.90 -12.78 6.29
CA GLN A 14 21.05 -12.71 7.75
C GLN A 14 20.19 -11.60 8.36
N MET A 15 20.05 -10.47 7.68
CA MET A 15 19.18 -9.38 8.14
C MET A 15 17.72 -9.84 8.21
N ILE A 16 17.22 -10.44 7.13
CA ILE A 16 15.84 -10.96 7.08
C ILE A 16 15.64 -12.05 8.14
N LYS A 17 16.61 -12.97 8.28
CA LYS A 17 16.55 -14.05 9.27
C LYS A 17 16.45 -13.50 10.70
N ARG A 18 17.31 -12.54 11.06
CA ARG A 18 17.27 -11.92 12.40
C ARG A 18 15.98 -11.18 12.67
N ALA A 19 15.43 -10.48 11.68
CA ALA A 19 14.13 -9.82 11.81
C ALA A 19 13.00 -10.84 12.04
N ALA A 20 12.97 -11.90 11.24
CA ALA A 20 11.99 -12.99 11.37
C ALA A 20 12.10 -13.70 12.73
N ASP A 21 13.32 -13.98 13.19
CA ASP A 21 13.59 -14.58 14.51
C ASP A 21 13.11 -13.65 15.65
N GLY A 22 13.34 -12.34 15.52
CA GLY A 22 12.87 -11.32 16.46
C GLY A 22 11.34 -11.29 16.61
N GLU A 23 10.60 -11.54 15.52
CA GLU A 23 9.14 -11.68 15.52
C GLU A 23 8.65 -13.09 15.86
N ARG A 24 9.55 -14.06 16.08
CA ARG A 24 9.24 -15.48 16.31
C ARG A 24 8.47 -16.12 15.15
N ARG A 25 8.81 -15.75 13.91
CA ARG A 25 8.18 -16.28 12.68
C ARG A 25 9.25 -16.83 11.75
N ASN A 26 8.88 -17.77 10.88
CA ASN A 26 9.80 -18.23 9.85
C ASN A 26 9.98 -17.17 8.75
N ILE A 27 11.08 -17.26 8.00
CA ILE A 27 11.44 -16.29 6.94
C ILE A 27 10.31 -16.14 5.90
N SER A 28 9.72 -17.24 5.43
CA SER A 28 8.68 -17.20 4.41
C SER A 28 7.46 -16.40 4.89
N ASN A 29 7.04 -16.64 6.13
CA ASN A 29 5.89 -15.98 6.73
C ASN A 29 6.18 -14.52 7.09
N PHE A 30 7.41 -14.21 7.49
CA PHE A 30 7.86 -12.83 7.69
C PHE A 30 7.82 -12.03 6.38
N ILE A 31 8.39 -12.58 5.29
CA ILE A 31 8.39 -11.92 3.97
C ILE A 31 6.97 -11.72 3.46
N GLU A 32 6.11 -12.74 3.58
CA GLU A 32 4.70 -12.65 3.18
C GLU A 32 3.98 -11.52 3.93
N TYR A 33 4.11 -11.49 5.26
CA TYR A 33 3.49 -10.47 6.08
C TYR A 33 4.02 -9.07 5.77
N ALA A 34 5.34 -8.90 5.70
CA ALA A 34 5.95 -7.61 5.38
C ALA A 34 5.54 -7.11 3.99
N THR A 35 5.41 -8.01 3.00
CA THR A 35 4.95 -7.67 1.65
C THR A 35 3.49 -7.22 1.67
N LEU A 36 2.62 -7.95 2.38
CA LEU A 36 1.22 -7.55 2.53
C LEU A 36 1.11 -6.21 3.25
N GLN A 37 1.85 -6.01 4.33
CA GLN A 37 1.86 -4.76 5.09
C GLN A 37 2.37 -3.59 4.25
N TYR A 38 3.41 -3.79 3.43
CA TYR A 38 3.89 -2.76 2.52
C TYR A 38 2.81 -2.40 1.50
N LEU A 39 2.20 -3.40 0.86
CA LEU A 39 1.14 -3.19 -0.13
C LEU A 39 -0.11 -2.54 0.46
N THR A 40 -0.47 -2.85 1.71
CA THR A 40 -1.60 -2.18 2.38
C THR A 40 -1.20 -0.76 2.76
N SER A 41 -0.01 -0.54 3.32
CA SER A 41 0.43 0.81 3.73
C SER A 41 0.55 1.79 2.56
N SER A 42 0.86 1.33 1.35
CA SER A 42 0.90 2.20 0.16
C SER A 42 -0.48 2.50 -0.43
N GLN A 43 -1.53 1.80 0.02
CA GLN A 43 -2.91 2.01 -0.45
C GLN A 43 -3.71 2.95 0.46
N TYR A 44 -3.18 3.31 1.63
CA TYR A 44 -3.86 4.21 2.57
C TYR A 44 -3.06 5.49 2.74
N VAL A 45 -3.72 6.63 2.56
CA VAL A 45 -3.19 7.93 3.01
C VAL A 45 -3.14 7.94 4.54
N SER A 46 -2.11 8.57 5.10
CA SER A 46 -2.02 8.77 6.55
C SER A 46 -3.19 9.64 7.05
N ASP A 47 -3.50 9.55 8.35
CA ASP A 47 -4.55 10.39 8.95
C ASP A 47 -4.28 11.89 8.76
N SER A 48 -3.01 12.32 8.79
CA SER A 48 -2.63 13.71 8.52
C SER A 48 -2.91 14.12 7.07
N GLU A 49 -2.53 13.29 6.11
CA GLU A 49 -2.80 13.56 4.68
C GLU A 49 -4.29 13.54 4.38
N MET A 50 -5.04 12.60 4.97
CA MET A 50 -6.50 12.57 4.82
C MET A 50 -7.15 13.82 5.42
N ASN A 51 -6.68 14.29 6.57
CA ASN A 51 -7.15 15.55 7.16
C ASN A 51 -6.84 16.76 6.28
N GLU A 52 -5.68 16.81 5.62
CA GLU A 52 -5.36 17.86 4.65
C GLU A 52 -6.33 17.83 3.46
N ILE A 53 -6.57 16.64 2.89
CA ILE A 53 -7.54 16.43 1.80
C ILE A 53 -8.93 16.91 2.20
N LEU A 54 -9.41 16.54 3.39
CA LEU A 54 -10.76 16.92 3.86
C LEU A 54 -10.89 18.42 4.18
N ASN A 55 -9.80 19.08 4.56
CA ASN A 55 -9.79 20.51 4.85
C ASN A 55 -9.67 21.38 3.58
N ASP A 56 -9.19 20.81 2.47
CA ASP A 56 -9.20 21.47 1.17
C ASP A 56 -10.60 21.43 0.54
N LYS A 57 -11.36 22.50 0.79
CA LYS A 57 -12.74 22.65 0.29
C LYS A 57 -12.83 22.67 -1.23
N GLU A 58 -11.80 23.15 -1.92
CA GLU A 58 -11.81 23.24 -3.38
C GLU A 58 -11.59 21.85 -3.98
N LEU A 59 -10.61 21.11 -3.46
CA LEU A 59 -10.35 19.72 -3.84
C LEU A 59 -11.57 18.84 -3.61
N VAL A 60 -12.16 18.87 -2.41
CA VAL A 60 -13.33 18.05 -2.07
C VAL A 60 -14.51 18.36 -3.00
N LYS A 61 -14.78 19.65 -3.26
CA LYS A 61 -15.84 20.07 -4.20
C LYS A 61 -15.60 19.52 -5.60
N ASN A 62 -14.37 19.61 -6.11
CA ASN A 62 -14.03 19.11 -7.45
C ASN A 62 -14.14 17.58 -7.53
N LEU A 63 -13.75 16.85 -6.47
CA LEU A 63 -13.93 15.40 -6.38
C LEU A 63 -15.41 14.99 -6.40
N GLU A 64 -16.27 15.70 -5.66
CA GLU A 64 -17.71 15.45 -5.66
C GLU A 64 -18.35 15.69 -7.03
N ILE A 65 -17.93 16.76 -7.72
CA ILE A 65 -18.36 17.07 -9.10
C ILE A 65 -17.91 15.93 -10.03
N GLY A 66 -16.63 15.58 -10.02
CA GLY A 66 -16.10 14.52 -10.87
C GLY A 66 -16.77 13.16 -10.63
N LEU A 67 -17.08 12.81 -9.37
CA LEU A 67 -17.85 11.60 -9.04
C LEU A 67 -19.25 11.62 -9.64
N LYS A 68 -19.91 12.77 -9.65
CA LYS A 68 -21.24 12.96 -10.24
C LYS A 68 -21.18 12.86 -11.76
N GLU A 69 -20.21 13.51 -12.39
CA GLU A 69 -19.97 13.46 -13.84
C GLU A 69 -19.67 12.04 -14.31
N ALA A 70 -18.75 11.35 -13.63
CA ALA A 70 -18.44 9.94 -13.90
C ALA A 70 -19.68 9.03 -13.79
N LYS A 71 -20.52 9.23 -12.77
CA LYS A 71 -21.76 8.47 -12.58
C LYS A 71 -22.80 8.77 -13.67
N ASN A 72 -22.82 9.99 -14.17
CA ASN A 72 -23.74 10.42 -15.22
C ASN A 72 -23.28 10.04 -16.63
N GLY A 73 -22.02 9.64 -16.80
CA GLY A 73 -21.43 9.43 -18.13
C GLY A 73 -20.91 10.71 -18.78
N ASP A 74 -20.78 11.80 -18.01
CA ASP A 74 -20.35 13.12 -18.47
C ASP A 74 -18.81 13.16 -18.56
N TYR A 75 -18.22 12.30 -19.40
CA TYR A 75 -16.77 12.23 -19.62
C TYR A 75 -16.44 11.77 -21.04
N ASP A 76 -15.35 12.29 -21.59
CA ASP A 76 -14.80 11.85 -22.87
C ASP A 76 -13.65 10.87 -22.63
N ILE A 77 -13.72 9.69 -23.25
CA ILE A 77 -12.61 8.73 -23.28
C ILE A 77 -11.71 9.13 -24.46
N VAL A 78 -10.51 9.61 -24.17
CA VAL A 78 -9.45 9.92 -25.16
C VAL A 78 -8.53 8.74 -25.41
#